data_AF-A0A1A8YZ06-F1
#
_entry.id   AF-A0A1A8YZ06-F1
#
_cell.length_a   1.000
_cell.length_b   1.000
_cell.length_c   1.000
_cell.angle_alpha   90.00
_cell.angle_beta   90.00
_cell.angle_gamma   90.00
#
_symmetry.space_group_name_H-M   'P 1'
#
loop_
_entity.id
_entity.type
_entity.pdbx_description
1 polymer ?
#
loop_
_entity_poly.entity_id
_entity_poly.type
_entity_poly.pdbx_seq_one_letter_code
_entity_poly.pdbx_strand_id
1 'polypeptide(L)'
;MSTPTARRTLRPPAGYRLAASVRGLTFSPYDPCARVAAGTFWWATRTPAGPATLALRPAAGDLVAEGYGPGADWVVERADAVAGLRDDLTGFADLAAAHPLVARLAREHHGVRMPATGQVFPRLLRAVFEQKVTGKEAYRAYAATVRHFREAAPGPLQPLLLPPTAAAVAATPYWVFHPFGVEQRRADTLRRAAAVADRLERCADAVEATRRLTAIPGIGPWTAAEVVRIAYGDPDAVSVGDYHVPNTVAWALAGEPRGDDARMLALLEPFRGHRGRVCLLLEAAGIQAPKYGPRATIRSFAGY
;
A
#
# COMPACT_ATOMS: atom_id res chain seq x y z
N MET A 1 23.14 1.51 -21.13
CA MET A 1 22.09 1.05 -20.20
C MET A 1 22.73 0.94 -18.82
N SER A 2 22.11 1.50 -17.78
CA SER A 2 22.70 1.44 -16.43
C SER A 2 22.67 0.00 -15.92
N THR A 3 23.82 -0.56 -15.55
CA THR A 3 23.93 -1.91 -14.98
C THR A 3 23.40 -1.91 -13.54
N PRO A 4 22.65 -2.93 -13.10
CA PRO A 4 22.23 -3.02 -11.71
C PRO A 4 23.45 -3.14 -10.78
N THR A 5 23.38 -2.45 -9.64
CA THR A 5 24.39 -2.51 -8.57
C THR A 5 24.33 -3.85 -7.84
N ALA A 6 23.12 -4.39 -7.64
CA ALA A 6 22.87 -5.64 -6.94
C ALA A 6 21.83 -6.47 -7.68
N ARG A 7 21.90 -7.80 -7.57
CA ARG A 7 20.96 -8.72 -8.20
C ARG A 7 20.74 -9.97 -7.38
N ARG A 8 19.50 -10.46 -7.34
CA ARG A 8 19.11 -11.73 -6.72
C ARG A 8 18.05 -12.43 -7.56
N THR A 9 18.12 -13.74 -7.68
CA THR A 9 17.06 -14.55 -8.30
C THR A 9 16.21 -15.18 -7.22
N LEU A 10 14.90 -15.03 -7.33
CA LEU A 10 13.90 -15.56 -6.40
C LEU A 10 13.09 -16.65 -7.10
N ARG A 11 12.67 -17.67 -6.34
CA ARG A 11 11.86 -18.79 -6.83
C ARG A 11 10.44 -18.65 -6.30
N PRO A 12 9.52 -17.99 -7.02
CA PRO A 12 8.14 -17.89 -6.60
C PRO A 12 7.44 -19.27 -6.69
N PRO A 13 6.38 -19.52 -5.89
CA PRO A 13 5.60 -20.74 -6.01
C PRO A 13 4.85 -20.82 -7.34
N ALA A 14 4.45 -22.03 -7.73
CA ALA A 14 3.63 -22.23 -8.92
C ALA A 14 2.35 -21.37 -8.88
N GLY A 15 2.01 -20.78 -10.03
CA GLY A 15 0.83 -19.92 -10.16
C GLY A 15 0.98 -18.50 -9.58
N TYR A 16 2.15 -18.12 -9.04
CA TYR A 16 2.41 -16.77 -8.52
C TYR A 16 2.10 -15.66 -9.55
N ARG A 17 1.45 -14.59 -9.08
CA ARG A 17 1.01 -13.45 -9.89
C ARG A 17 1.67 -12.17 -9.40
N LEU A 18 2.83 -11.81 -9.97
CA LEU A 18 3.58 -10.60 -9.61
C LEU A 18 2.72 -9.35 -9.67
N ALA A 19 2.13 -9.05 -10.83
CA ALA A 19 1.37 -7.81 -11.05
C ALA A 19 0.18 -7.64 -10.09
N ALA A 20 -0.48 -8.75 -9.71
CA ALA A 20 -1.56 -8.72 -8.73
C ALA A 20 -1.04 -8.49 -7.30
N SER A 21 0.09 -9.12 -6.96
CA SER A 21 0.69 -9.04 -5.61
C SER A 21 1.25 -7.64 -5.31
N VAL A 22 1.90 -7.00 -6.29
CA VAL A 22 2.49 -5.66 -6.11
C VAL A 22 1.51 -4.52 -6.40
N ARG A 23 0.25 -4.82 -6.77
CA ARG A 23 -0.76 -3.79 -7.13
C ARG A 23 -0.92 -2.75 -6.02
N GLY A 24 -0.93 -3.19 -4.75
CA GLY A 24 -1.03 -2.32 -3.57
C GLY A 24 0.15 -1.36 -3.39
N LEU A 25 1.30 -1.64 -4.01
CA LEU A 25 2.48 -0.76 -3.97
C LEU A 25 2.38 0.40 -4.97
N THR A 26 1.47 0.32 -5.94
CA THR A 26 1.19 1.39 -6.90
C THR A 26 -0.06 2.16 -6.51
N PHE A 27 -0.07 3.49 -6.67
CA PHE A 27 -1.28 4.30 -6.53
C PHE A 27 -2.12 4.23 -7.80
N SER A 28 -1.46 4.35 -8.94
CA SER A 28 -2.09 4.28 -10.26
C SER A 28 -1.08 3.78 -11.28
N PRO A 29 -1.50 3.48 -12.53
CA PRO A 29 -0.57 3.20 -13.63
C PRO A 29 0.45 4.32 -13.89
N TYR A 30 0.19 5.53 -13.39
CA TYR A 30 1.02 6.73 -13.54
C TYR A 30 1.72 7.15 -12.24
N ASP A 31 1.76 6.27 -11.23
CA ASP A 31 2.43 6.54 -9.96
C ASP A 31 3.91 6.93 -10.21
N PRO A 32 4.35 8.09 -9.68
CA PRO A 32 5.70 8.59 -9.90
C PRO A 32 6.80 7.74 -9.24
N CYS A 33 6.49 6.96 -8.20
CA CYS A 33 7.46 6.19 -7.42
C CYS A 33 7.39 4.68 -7.71
N ALA A 34 6.30 4.15 -8.28
CA ALA A 34 6.16 2.72 -8.53
C ALA A 34 5.37 2.44 -9.80
N ARG A 35 5.87 1.59 -10.72
CA ARG A 35 5.23 1.35 -12.02
C ARG A 35 5.47 -0.07 -12.51
N VAL A 36 4.47 -0.65 -13.18
CA VAL A 36 4.69 -1.85 -14.00
C VAL A 36 4.92 -1.40 -15.45
N ALA A 37 6.09 -1.72 -15.98
CA ALA A 37 6.48 -1.39 -17.36
C ALA A 37 7.08 -2.64 -18.03
N ALA A 38 6.53 -3.01 -19.19
CA ALA A 38 6.92 -4.22 -19.93
C ALA A 38 7.01 -5.49 -19.05
N GLY A 39 6.01 -5.69 -18.17
CA GLY A 39 5.95 -6.84 -17.26
C GLY A 39 6.92 -6.80 -16.06
N THR A 40 7.78 -5.78 -15.97
CA THR A 40 8.67 -5.55 -14.83
C THR A 40 8.03 -4.56 -13.86
N PHE A 41 7.98 -4.91 -12.58
CA PHE A 41 7.61 -3.96 -11.53
C PHE A 41 8.82 -3.15 -11.10
N TRP A 42 8.68 -1.83 -11.07
CA TRP A 42 9.70 -0.89 -10.64
C TRP A 42 9.20 -0.15 -9.42
N TRP A 43 10.03 -0.03 -8.40
CA TRP A 43 9.72 0.67 -7.16
C TRP A 43 10.92 1.47 -6.69
N ALA A 44 10.77 2.78 -6.66
CA ALA A 44 11.73 3.73 -6.13
C ALA A 44 11.43 4.01 -4.66
N THR A 45 12.47 3.98 -3.84
CA THR A 45 12.33 4.31 -2.44
C THR A 45 13.61 4.82 -1.79
N ARG A 46 13.49 5.35 -0.58
CA ARG A 46 14.62 5.70 0.29
C ARG A 46 14.81 4.61 1.31
N THR A 47 16.02 4.08 1.38
CA THR A 47 16.41 3.03 2.33
C THR A 47 17.34 3.60 3.40
N PRO A 48 17.59 2.89 4.50
CA PRO A 48 18.64 3.26 5.45
C PRO A 48 20.03 3.39 4.81
N ALA A 49 20.29 2.71 3.70
CA ALA A 49 21.54 2.77 2.93
C ALA A 49 21.53 3.83 1.81
N GLY A 50 20.48 4.65 1.71
CA GLY A 50 20.33 5.69 0.69
C GLY A 50 19.23 5.40 -0.34
N PRO A 51 19.09 6.25 -1.37
CA PRO A 51 18.06 6.09 -2.40
C PRO A 51 18.29 4.84 -3.23
N ALA A 52 17.20 4.17 -3.62
CA ALA A 52 17.24 2.94 -4.38
C ALA A 52 16.06 2.80 -5.34
N THR A 53 16.26 2.03 -6.39
CA THR A 53 15.18 1.46 -7.20
C THR A 53 15.29 -0.05 -7.20
N LEU A 54 14.19 -0.74 -6.96
CA LEU A 54 14.02 -2.17 -7.15
C LEU A 54 13.28 -2.44 -8.46
N ALA A 55 13.82 -3.32 -9.29
CA ALA A 55 13.12 -3.92 -10.41
C ALA A 55 12.86 -5.41 -10.14
N LEU A 56 11.61 -5.84 -10.23
CA LEU A 56 11.19 -7.24 -10.13
C LEU A 56 10.71 -7.70 -11.51
N ARG A 57 11.49 -8.56 -12.16
CA ARG A 57 11.26 -9.02 -13.53
C ARG A 57 11.03 -10.53 -13.58
N PRO A 58 9.87 -11.00 -14.06
CA PRO A 58 9.65 -12.41 -14.33
C PRO A 58 10.67 -12.93 -15.37
N ALA A 59 11.24 -14.10 -15.12
CA ALA A 59 12.20 -14.74 -16.03
C ALA A 59 12.09 -16.27 -15.93
N ALA A 60 11.47 -16.90 -16.94
CA ALA A 60 11.40 -18.36 -17.07
C ALA A 60 10.95 -19.11 -15.78
N GLY A 61 9.91 -18.60 -15.10
CA GLY A 61 9.39 -19.19 -13.85
C GLY A 61 10.03 -18.62 -12.58
N ASP A 62 11.22 -18.01 -12.68
CA ASP A 62 11.86 -17.25 -11.61
C ASP A 62 11.42 -15.79 -11.60
N LEU A 63 11.78 -15.09 -10.53
CA LEU A 63 11.66 -13.64 -10.40
C LEU A 63 13.04 -13.04 -10.15
N VAL A 64 13.55 -12.28 -11.11
CA VAL A 64 14.84 -11.59 -10.99
C VAL A 64 14.62 -10.23 -10.34
N ALA A 65 15.28 -10.02 -9.20
CA ALA A 65 15.35 -8.75 -8.50
C ALA A 65 16.66 -8.02 -8.85
N GLU A 66 16.55 -6.78 -9.28
CA GLU A 66 17.69 -5.91 -9.61
C GLU A 66 17.57 -4.60 -8.81
N GLY A 67 18.65 -4.23 -8.14
CA GLY A 67 18.75 -3.02 -7.33
C GLY A 67 19.66 -1.99 -7.99
N TYR A 68 19.26 -0.71 -7.91
CA TYR A 68 20.00 0.42 -8.45
C TYR A 68 20.19 1.51 -7.39
N GLY A 69 21.36 2.14 -7.38
CA GLY A 69 21.69 3.25 -6.47
C GLY A 69 22.32 2.81 -5.14
N PRO A 70 22.66 3.76 -4.25
CA PRO A 70 23.33 3.48 -2.97
C PRO A 70 22.60 2.45 -2.09
N GLY A 71 21.27 2.42 -2.12
CA GLY A 71 20.46 1.45 -1.35
C GLY A 71 20.14 0.15 -2.08
N ALA A 72 20.83 -0.17 -3.18
CA ALA A 72 20.53 -1.33 -4.04
C ALA A 72 20.56 -2.67 -3.30
N ASP A 73 21.60 -2.91 -2.50
CA ASP A 73 21.74 -4.15 -1.73
C ASP A 73 20.57 -4.33 -0.76
N TRP A 74 20.16 -3.25 -0.09
CA TRP A 74 19.08 -3.28 0.89
C TRP A 74 17.73 -3.70 0.26
N VAL A 75 17.40 -3.16 -0.92
CA VAL A 75 16.15 -3.52 -1.62
C VAL A 75 16.21 -4.93 -2.23
N VAL A 76 17.37 -5.38 -2.69
CA VAL A 76 17.54 -6.72 -3.27
C VAL A 76 17.51 -7.81 -2.18
N GLU A 77 18.10 -7.55 -1.01
CA GLU A 77 18.01 -8.41 0.16
C GLU A 77 16.54 -8.64 0.60
N ARG A 78 15.70 -7.61 0.46
CA ARG A 78 14.27 -7.61 0.83
C ARG A 78 13.32 -7.89 -0.33
N ALA A 79 13.84 -8.19 -1.52
CA ALA A 79 13.04 -8.31 -2.73
C ALA A 79 11.97 -9.41 -2.63
N ASP A 80 12.22 -10.47 -1.88
CA ASP A 80 11.25 -11.52 -1.56
C ASP A 80 10.08 -10.99 -0.71
N ALA A 81 10.35 -10.16 0.29
CA ALA A 81 9.31 -9.50 1.09
C ALA A 81 8.47 -8.54 0.23
N VAL A 82 9.14 -7.69 -0.59
CA VAL A 82 8.46 -6.73 -1.48
C VAL A 82 7.63 -7.45 -2.54
N ALA A 83 8.08 -8.61 -3.03
CA ALA A 83 7.33 -9.46 -3.94
C ALA A 83 6.17 -10.23 -3.27
N GLY A 84 6.06 -10.18 -1.93
CA GLY A 84 5.09 -10.91 -1.14
C GLY A 84 5.42 -12.41 -0.96
N LEU A 85 6.64 -12.84 -1.27
CA LEU A 85 7.04 -14.25 -1.13
C LEU A 85 7.23 -14.68 0.34
N ARG A 86 7.23 -13.73 1.28
CA ARG A 86 7.20 -13.99 2.74
C ARG A 86 5.78 -14.06 3.32
N ASP A 87 4.76 -13.90 2.48
CA ASP A 87 3.36 -13.95 2.87
C ASP A 87 2.96 -15.39 3.24
N ASP A 88 2.71 -15.64 4.52
CA ASP A 88 2.33 -16.95 5.04
C ASP A 88 0.83 -17.20 4.82
N LEU A 89 0.52 -18.31 4.16
CA LEU A 89 -0.83 -18.79 3.88
C LEU A 89 -1.21 -20.02 4.71
N THR A 90 -0.35 -20.45 5.62
CA THR A 90 -0.58 -21.64 6.44
C THR A 90 -1.90 -21.49 7.20
N GLY A 91 -2.76 -22.50 7.10
CA GLY A 91 -4.09 -22.51 7.74
C GLY A 91 -5.16 -21.64 7.06
N PHE A 92 -4.82 -20.76 6.11
CA PHE A 92 -5.83 -19.90 5.48
C PHE A 92 -6.86 -20.70 4.66
N ALA A 93 -6.47 -21.81 4.05
CA ALA A 93 -7.40 -22.66 3.29
C ALA A 93 -8.54 -23.21 4.16
N ASP A 94 -8.23 -23.62 5.39
CA ASP A 94 -9.21 -24.16 6.35
C ASP A 94 -10.16 -23.06 6.83
N LEU A 95 -9.63 -21.86 7.12
CA LEU A 95 -10.46 -20.71 7.46
C LEU A 95 -11.35 -20.31 6.28
N ALA A 96 -10.80 -20.28 5.06
CA ALA A 96 -11.54 -19.93 3.85
C ALA A 96 -12.72 -20.90 3.59
N ALA A 97 -12.59 -22.16 3.97
CA ALA A 97 -13.65 -23.18 3.85
C ALA A 97 -14.90 -22.84 4.68
N ALA A 98 -14.80 -21.98 5.70
CA ALA A 98 -15.94 -21.52 6.49
C ALA A 98 -16.96 -20.70 5.68
N HIS A 99 -16.63 -20.22 4.48
CA HIS A 99 -17.57 -19.50 3.61
C HIS A 99 -17.36 -19.84 2.12
N PRO A 100 -18.38 -20.31 1.38
CA PRO A 100 -18.24 -20.78 0.00
C PRO A 100 -17.61 -19.76 -0.96
N LEU A 101 -17.98 -18.47 -0.82
CA LEU A 101 -17.37 -17.40 -1.61
C LEU A 101 -15.88 -17.25 -1.32
N VAL A 102 -15.47 -17.26 -0.04
CA VAL A 102 -14.07 -17.05 0.35
C VAL A 102 -13.22 -18.23 -0.10
N ALA A 103 -13.70 -19.47 0.08
CA ALA A 103 -13.06 -20.67 -0.46
C ALA A 103 -12.84 -20.60 -1.98
N ARG A 104 -13.88 -20.16 -2.72
CA ARG A 104 -13.78 -19.98 -4.18
C ARG A 104 -12.73 -18.94 -4.55
N LEU A 105 -12.74 -17.78 -3.91
CA LEU A 105 -11.79 -16.69 -4.19
C LEU A 105 -10.36 -17.07 -3.80
N ALA A 106 -10.16 -17.76 -2.68
CA ALA A 106 -8.85 -18.27 -2.27
C ALA A 106 -8.23 -19.18 -3.34
N ARG A 107 -9.05 -20.04 -3.97
CA ARG A 107 -8.63 -20.89 -5.09
C ARG A 107 -8.37 -20.09 -6.37
N GLU A 108 -9.25 -19.15 -6.75
CA GLU A 108 -9.11 -18.35 -7.99
C GLU A 108 -7.91 -17.39 -7.94
N HIS A 109 -7.57 -16.90 -6.75
CA HIS A 109 -6.50 -15.94 -6.49
C HIS A 109 -5.33 -16.53 -5.68
N HIS A 110 -5.15 -17.86 -5.67
CA HIS A 110 -4.11 -18.56 -4.91
C HIS A 110 -2.68 -18.06 -5.18
N GLY A 111 -2.45 -17.47 -6.35
CA GLY A 111 -1.17 -16.89 -6.76
C GLY A 111 -0.93 -15.45 -6.30
N VAL A 112 -1.92 -14.80 -5.70
CA VAL A 112 -1.79 -13.44 -5.15
C VAL A 112 -1.15 -13.51 -3.77
N ARG A 113 -0.22 -12.60 -3.50
CA ARG A 113 0.52 -12.48 -2.25
C ARG A 113 0.45 -11.04 -1.72
N MET A 114 0.61 -10.87 -0.42
CA MET A 114 0.66 -9.55 0.23
C MET A 114 2.12 -9.08 0.35
N PRO A 115 2.48 -7.90 -0.20
CA PRO A 115 3.84 -7.40 -0.13
C PRO A 115 4.16 -6.79 1.24
N ALA A 116 5.40 -6.89 1.66
CA ALA A 116 5.93 -6.24 2.86
C ALA A 116 7.16 -5.41 2.49
N THR A 117 7.01 -4.08 2.45
CA THR A 117 8.08 -3.15 2.05
C THR A 117 9.10 -2.88 3.14
N GLY A 118 8.74 -3.10 4.41
CA GLY A 118 9.53 -2.69 5.56
C GLY A 118 9.67 -1.18 5.71
N GLN A 119 8.80 -0.40 5.07
CA GLN A 119 8.88 1.07 5.07
C GLN A 119 7.54 1.70 5.39
N VAL A 120 7.52 2.47 6.47
CA VAL A 120 6.30 3.07 7.02
C VAL A 120 5.98 4.39 6.35
N PHE A 121 6.94 5.31 6.27
CA PHE A 121 6.67 6.70 5.88
C PHE A 121 6.16 6.85 4.44
N PRO A 122 6.72 6.18 3.41
CA PRO A 122 6.20 6.30 2.04
C PRO A 122 4.72 5.88 1.92
N ARG A 123 4.32 4.81 2.60
CA ARG A 123 2.91 4.39 2.62
C ARG A 123 2.04 5.32 3.45
N LEU A 124 2.56 5.83 4.58
CA LEU A 124 1.85 6.77 5.45
C LEU A 124 1.57 8.10 4.75
N LEU A 125 2.54 8.65 3.99
CA LEU A 125 2.36 9.82 3.14
C LEU A 125 1.12 9.65 2.24
N ARG A 126 1.05 8.48 1.58
CA ARG A 126 -0.08 8.12 0.72
C ARG A 126 -1.39 8.00 1.50
N ALA A 127 -1.37 7.30 2.64
CA ALA A 127 -2.56 7.06 3.45
C ALA A 127 -3.16 8.36 4.01
N VAL A 128 -2.33 9.35 4.38
CA VAL A 128 -2.83 10.67 4.82
C VAL A 128 -3.55 11.39 3.68
N PHE A 129 -3.04 11.34 2.44
CA PHE A 129 -3.73 11.95 1.29
C PHE A 129 -5.04 11.23 0.91
N GLU A 130 -5.20 9.97 1.26
CA GLU A 130 -6.41 9.18 1.02
C GLU A 130 -7.54 9.48 2.04
N GLN A 131 -7.24 10.15 3.15
CA GLN A 131 -8.25 10.44 4.19
C GLN A 131 -9.39 11.31 3.67
N LYS A 132 -10.63 10.79 3.78
CA LYS A 132 -11.91 11.50 3.57
C LYS A 132 -12.06 12.21 2.22
N VAL A 133 -11.40 11.71 1.18
CA VAL A 133 -11.49 12.23 -0.20
C VAL A 133 -11.66 11.10 -1.20
N THR A 134 -11.96 11.44 -2.45
CA THR A 134 -11.96 10.46 -3.54
C THR A 134 -10.53 10.01 -3.85
N GLY A 135 -10.38 8.78 -4.37
CA GLY A 135 -9.08 8.28 -4.80
C GLY A 135 -8.40 9.14 -5.89
N LYS A 136 -9.19 9.88 -6.70
CA LYS A 136 -8.64 10.82 -7.69
C LYS A 136 -7.99 12.05 -7.04
N GLU A 137 -8.62 12.61 -6.01
CA GLU A 137 -8.06 13.73 -5.24
C GLU A 137 -6.81 13.29 -4.50
N ALA A 138 -6.86 12.14 -3.83
CA ALA A 138 -5.74 11.56 -3.11
C ALA A 138 -4.53 11.32 -4.03
N TYR A 139 -4.75 10.72 -5.21
CA TYR A 139 -3.70 10.50 -6.20
C TYR A 139 -3.11 11.82 -6.72
N ARG A 140 -3.96 12.83 -7.01
CA ARG A 140 -3.49 14.15 -7.44
C ARG A 140 -2.59 14.81 -6.40
N ALA A 141 -3.02 14.82 -5.14
CA ALA A 141 -2.26 15.36 -4.02
C ALA A 141 -0.92 14.65 -3.84
N TYR A 142 -0.92 13.31 -3.84
CA TYR A 142 0.29 12.49 -3.77
C TYR A 142 1.25 12.79 -4.93
N ALA A 143 0.76 12.69 -6.17
CA ALA A 143 1.61 12.86 -7.34
C ALA A 143 2.15 14.28 -7.48
N ALA A 144 1.35 15.30 -7.12
CA ALA A 144 1.81 16.69 -7.09
C ALA A 144 2.87 16.91 -5.99
N THR A 145 2.70 16.31 -4.81
CA THR A 145 3.69 16.37 -3.73
C THR A 145 5.02 15.71 -4.14
N VAL A 146 5.00 14.50 -4.69
CA VAL A 146 6.24 13.86 -5.19
C VAL A 146 6.88 14.71 -6.30
N ARG A 147 6.06 15.28 -7.19
CA ARG A 147 6.51 16.20 -8.24
C ARG A 147 6.86 17.61 -7.75
N HIS A 148 6.67 17.94 -6.48
CA HIS A 148 7.18 19.18 -5.91
C HIS A 148 8.65 18.99 -5.53
N PHE A 149 8.97 17.87 -4.88
CA PHE A 149 10.34 17.57 -4.44
C PHE A 149 11.25 17.04 -5.56
N ARG A 150 10.69 16.33 -6.57
CA ARG A 150 11.35 15.93 -7.84
C ARG A 150 12.78 15.39 -7.73
N GLU A 151 13.02 14.44 -6.85
CA GLU A 151 14.30 13.73 -6.85
C GLU A 151 14.23 12.51 -7.78
N ALA A 152 15.14 12.41 -8.75
CA ALA A 152 15.17 11.31 -9.68
C ALA A 152 15.56 9.99 -8.98
N ALA A 153 14.85 8.92 -9.30
CA ALA A 153 15.19 7.60 -8.80
C ALA A 153 16.43 7.05 -9.54
N PRO A 154 17.36 6.36 -8.84
CA PRO A 154 18.47 5.70 -9.49
C PRO A 154 17.99 4.63 -10.49
N GLY A 155 18.77 4.39 -11.56
CA GLY A 155 18.51 3.29 -12.48
C GLY A 155 17.89 3.68 -13.83
N PRO A 156 17.61 2.68 -14.67
CA PRO A 156 17.37 2.90 -16.10
C PRO A 156 15.94 3.32 -16.45
N LEU A 157 14.94 3.05 -15.59
CA LEU A 157 13.56 3.47 -15.86
C LEU A 157 13.41 4.97 -15.60
N GLN A 158 13.14 5.74 -16.65
CA GLN A 158 12.89 7.18 -16.58
C GLN A 158 11.60 7.56 -17.31
N PRO A 159 10.79 8.51 -16.80
CA PRO A 159 10.92 9.12 -15.48
C PRO A 159 10.42 8.17 -14.37
N LEU A 160 11.21 8.07 -13.30
CA LEU A 160 10.82 7.49 -12.01
C LEU A 160 11.40 8.40 -10.91
N LEU A 161 10.62 8.71 -9.89
CA LEU A 161 10.97 9.65 -8.83
C LEU A 161 11.04 8.94 -7.48
N LEU A 162 11.87 9.45 -6.58
CA LEU A 162 11.88 9.03 -5.19
C LEU A 162 10.70 9.67 -4.43
N PRO A 163 10.10 8.96 -3.46
CA PRO A 163 9.24 9.62 -2.49
C PRO A 163 10.03 10.71 -1.75
N PRO A 164 9.39 11.81 -1.31
CA PRO A 164 10.10 12.85 -0.57
C PRO A 164 10.65 12.34 0.75
N THR A 165 11.75 12.93 1.25
CA THR A 165 12.26 12.60 2.57
C THR A 165 11.27 13.07 3.64
N ALA A 166 11.18 12.35 4.75
CA ALA A 166 10.36 12.77 5.88
C ALA A 166 10.80 14.14 6.42
N ALA A 167 12.11 14.39 6.51
CA ALA A 167 12.66 15.67 6.91
C ALA A 167 12.18 16.83 6.01
N ALA A 168 12.20 16.66 4.69
CA ALA A 168 11.72 17.69 3.76
C ALA A 168 10.23 17.94 3.91
N VAL A 169 9.42 16.89 4.07
CA VAL A 169 7.97 17.02 4.32
C VAL A 169 7.69 17.73 5.65
N ALA A 170 8.41 17.40 6.72
CA ALA A 170 8.23 18.01 8.04
C ALA A 170 8.58 19.51 8.03
N ALA A 171 9.65 19.89 7.33
CA ALA A 171 10.10 21.28 7.19
C ALA A 171 9.22 22.13 6.26
N THR A 172 8.42 21.49 5.41
CA THR A 172 7.58 22.18 4.43
C THR A 172 6.36 22.81 5.11
N PRO A 173 6.13 24.12 4.98
CA PRO A 173 4.93 24.75 5.51
C PRO A 173 3.64 24.20 4.88
N TYR A 174 2.55 24.15 5.64
CA TYR A 174 1.32 23.50 5.18
C TYR A 174 0.77 24.09 3.87
N TRP A 175 0.89 25.41 3.67
CA TRP A 175 0.33 26.11 2.49
C TRP A 175 0.99 25.69 1.18
N VAL A 176 2.19 25.10 1.22
CA VAL A 176 2.82 24.50 0.03
C VAL A 176 1.99 23.33 -0.52
N PHE A 177 1.29 22.59 0.36
CA PHE A 177 0.43 21.49 -0.06
C PHE A 177 -0.97 21.94 -0.49
N HIS A 178 -1.35 23.19 -0.22
CA HIS A 178 -2.69 23.70 -0.52
C HIS A 178 -3.02 23.68 -2.03
N PRO A 179 -2.13 24.14 -2.94
CA PRO A 179 -2.33 24.02 -4.38
C PRO A 179 -2.45 22.57 -4.88
N PHE A 180 -2.02 21.59 -4.08
CA PHE A 180 -2.14 20.16 -4.40
C PHE A 180 -3.49 19.56 -3.97
N GLY A 181 -4.37 20.37 -3.38
CA GLY A 181 -5.68 19.94 -2.87
C GLY A 181 -5.63 19.34 -1.47
N VAL A 182 -4.58 19.65 -0.69
CA VAL A 182 -4.42 19.19 0.69
C VAL A 182 -4.77 20.33 1.64
N GLU A 183 -5.83 20.18 2.41
CA GLU A 183 -6.20 21.16 3.44
C GLU A 183 -5.25 21.10 4.63
N GLN A 184 -5.21 22.20 5.38
CA GLN A 184 -4.31 22.40 6.52
C GLN A 184 -4.29 21.22 7.50
N ARG A 185 -5.45 20.65 7.87
CA ARG A 185 -5.53 19.55 8.83
C ARG A 185 -4.76 18.30 8.37
N ARG A 186 -4.90 17.89 7.10
CA ARG A 186 -4.14 16.75 6.54
C ARG A 186 -2.68 17.08 6.37
N ALA A 187 -2.35 18.29 5.89
CA ALA A 187 -0.97 18.74 5.78
C ALA A 187 -0.25 18.73 7.14
N ASP A 188 -0.89 19.23 8.20
CA ASP A 188 -0.31 19.22 9.55
C ASP A 188 -0.22 17.82 10.13
N THR A 189 -1.17 16.92 9.81
CA THR A 189 -1.08 15.50 10.18
C THR A 189 0.13 14.83 9.53
N LEU A 190 0.31 15.07 8.22
CA LEU A 190 1.46 14.59 7.48
C LEU A 190 2.78 15.12 8.05
N ARG A 191 2.86 16.41 8.35
CA ARG A 191 4.06 17.06 8.92
C ARG A 191 4.41 16.48 10.30
N ARG A 192 3.42 16.30 11.19
CA ARG A 192 3.62 15.64 12.50
C ARG A 192 4.16 14.23 12.34
N ALA A 193 3.57 13.44 11.44
CA ALA A 193 4.02 12.08 11.17
C ALA A 193 5.44 12.04 10.59
N ALA A 194 5.75 12.96 9.67
CA ALA A 194 7.06 13.10 9.05
C ALA A 194 8.15 13.46 10.09
N ALA A 195 7.83 14.34 11.04
CA ALA A 195 8.75 14.74 12.12
C ALA A 195 9.17 13.58 13.04
N VAL A 196 8.39 12.49 13.08
CA VAL A 196 8.71 11.29 13.89
C VAL A 196 8.93 10.04 13.04
N ALA A 197 9.11 10.19 11.72
CA ALA A 197 9.20 9.08 10.78
C ALA A 197 10.31 8.08 11.17
N ASP A 198 11.49 8.54 11.55
CA ASP A 198 12.59 7.66 11.97
C ASP A 198 12.20 6.74 13.13
N ARG A 199 11.35 7.22 14.06
CA ARG A 199 10.84 6.40 15.16
C ARG A 199 9.80 5.39 14.69
N LEU A 200 9.02 5.72 13.66
CA LEU A 200 8.04 4.82 13.05
C LEU A 200 8.71 3.73 12.22
N GLU A 201 9.79 4.04 11.51
CA GLU A 201 10.57 3.07 10.71
C GLU A 201 11.29 2.02 11.58
N ARG A 202 11.46 2.29 12.88
CA ARG A 202 12.09 1.38 13.85
C ARG A 202 11.10 0.52 14.64
N CYS A 203 9.82 0.48 14.28
CA CYS A 203 8.88 -0.42 14.95
C CYS A 203 9.24 -1.88 14.64
N ALA A 204 9.14 -2.75 15.64
CA ALA A 204 9.49 -4.17 15.48
C ALA A 204 8.48 -4.94 14.62
N ASP A 205 7.20 -4.58 14.72
CA ASP A 205 6.10 -5.27 14.07
C ASP A 205 4.89 -4.36 13.77
N ALA A 206 3.87 -4.93 13.14
CA ALA A 206 2.63 -4.25 12.81
C ALA A 206 1.84 -3.78 14.04
N VAL A 207 1.93 -4.49 15.17
CA VAL A 207 1.22 -4.16 16.41
C VAL A 207 1.81 -2.88 17.01
N GLU A 208 3.14 -2.84 17.14
CA GLU A 208 3.85 -1.67 17.61
C GLU A 208 3.66 -0.48 16.67
N ALA A 209 3.78 -0.70 15.35
CA ALA A 209 3.56 0.33 14.35
C ALA A 209 2.15 0.90 14.47
N THR A 210 1.12 0.05 14.57
CA THR A 210 -0.28 0.49 14.75
C THR A 210 -0.43 1.36 15.99
N ARG A 211 0.09 0.91 17.14
CA ARG A 211 0.02 1.67 18.40
C ARG A 211 0.71 3.03 18.30
N ARG A 212 1.88 3.11 17.67
CA ARG A 212 2.62 4.37 17.53
C ARG A 212 1.98 5.30 16.49
N LEU A 213 1.44 4.74 15.40
CA LEU A 213 0.73 5.50 14.37
C LEU A 213 -0.54 6.14 14.93
N THR A 214 -1.38 5.39 15.64
CA THR A 214 -2.65 5.89 16.19
C THR A 214 -2.47 6.87 17.35
N ALA A 215 -1.28 6.95 17.95
CA ALA A 215 -0.93 7.97 18.93
C ALA A 215 -0.71 9.36 18.30
N ILE A 216 -0.57 9.45 16.98
CA ILE A 216 -0.35 10.72 16.27
C ILE A 216 -1.70 11.39 15.98
N PRO A 217 -1.94 12.64 16.43
CA PRO A 217 -3.18 13.34 16.16
C PRO A 217 -3.46 13.46 14.65
N GLY A 218 -4.60 12.92 14.23
CA GLY A 218 -5.03 12.86 12.82
C GLY A 218 -4.83 11.50 12.15
N ILE A 219 -4.19 10.53 12.82
CA ILE A 219 -4.04 9.15 12.35
C ILE A 219 -4.95 8.24 13.19
N GLY A 220 -5.95 7.65 12.54
CA GLY A 220 -6.86 6.69 13.16
C GLY A 220 -6.60 5.24 12.74
N PRO A 221 -7.44 4.29 13.20
CA PRO A 221 -7.33 2.87 12.87
C PRO A 221 -7.28 2.59 11.37
N TRP A 222 -8.12 3.27 10.57
CA TRP A 222 -8.10 3.18 9.12
C TRP A 222 -6.71 3.43 8.52
N THR A 223 -6.09 4.56 8.87
CA THR A 223 -4.77 4.95 8.34
C THR A 223 -3.68 4.00 8.82
N ALA A 224 -3.74 3.54 10.07
CA ALA A 224 -2.78 2.58 10.58
C ALA A 224 -2.87 1.22 9.85
N ALA A 225 -4.08 0.70 9.64
CA ALA A 225 -4.31 -0.53 8.88
C ALA A 225 -3.77 -0.44 7.45
N GLU A 226 -4.04 0.67 6.76
CA GLU A 226 -3.53 0.92 5.40
C GLU A 226 -2.00 0.93 5.33
N VAL A 227 -1.34 1.39 6.40
CA VAL A 227 0.12 1.41 6.52
C VAL A 227 0.66 0.02 6.79
N VAL A 228 0.18 -0.66 7.84
CA VAL A 228 0.79 -1.94 8.26
C VAL A 228 0.56 -3.08 7.28
N ARG A 229 -0.54 -3.04 6.53
CA ARG A 229 -0.81 -3.96 5.42
C ARG A 229 0.27 -3.94 4.34
N ILE A 230 0.95 -2.81 4.13
CA ILE A 230 1.98 -2.65 3.08
C ILE A 230 3.40 -2.60 3.66
N ALA A 231 3.57 -2.02 4.85
CA ALA A 231 4.87 -1.96 5.52
C ALA A 231 5.26 -3.35 6.05
N TYR A 232 4.32 -4.07 6.66
CA TYR A 232 4.56 -5.36 7.33
C TYR A 232 3.88 -6.53 6.63
N GLY A 233 3.08 -6.30 5.59
CA GLY A 233 2.33 -7.38 4.93
C GLY A 233 1.24 -7.98 5.81
N ASP A 234 0.72 -7.23 6.80
CA ASP A 234 -0.22 -7.73 7.81
C ASP A 234 -1.52 -8.25 7.14
N PRO A 235 -1.77 -9.57 7.17
CA PRO A 235 -2.94 -10.17 6.54
C PRO A 235 -4.22 -10.00 7.34
N ASP A 236 -4.13 -9.52 8.59
CA ASP A 236 -5.27 -9.34 9.49
C ASP A 236 -5.68 -7.86 9.62
N ALA A 237 -4.91 -6.94 9.06
CA ALA A 237 -5.20 -5.51 9.07
C ALA A 237 -6.48 -5.19 8.27
N VAL A 238 -7.54 -4.77 8.99
CA VAL A 238 -8.81 -4.31 8.42
C VAL A 238 -8.93 -2.80 8.53
N SER A 239 -9.29 -2.14 7.43
CA SER A 239 -9.46 -0.69 7.36
C SER A 239 -10.78 -0.23 8.00
N VAL A 240 -10.89 -0.37 9.33
CA VAL A 240 -12.04 0.09 10.12
C VAL A 240 -12.25 1.60 9.95
N GLY A 241 -13.49 2.00 9.65
CA GLY A 241 -13.84 3.38 9.30
C GLY A 241 -13.75 3.68 7.81
N ASP A 242 -13.50 2.67 6.96
CA ASP A 242 -13.58 2.81 5.52
C ASP A 242 -15.04 3.00 5.06
N TYR A 243 -15.24 3.84 4.05
CA TYR A 243 -16.58 4.18 3.57
C TYR A 243 -17.24 3.05 2.75
N HIS A 244 -16.45 2.19 2.11
CA HIS A 244 -16.91 1.17 1.17
C HIS A 244 -16.69 -0.27 1.66
N VAL A 245 -15.60 -0.54 2.39
CA VAL A 245 -15.26 -1.90 2.81
C VAL A 245 -16.38 -2.55 3.64
N PRO A 246 -17.01 -1.88 4.64
CA PRO A 246 -18.07 -2.51 5.43
C PRO A 246 -19.26 -2.98 4.59
N ASN A 247 -19.73 -2.13 3.66
CA ASN A 247 -20.82 -2.50 2.75
C ASN A 247 -20.40 -3.64 1.80
N THR A 248 -19.15 -3.63 1.33
CA THR A 248 -18.64 -4.66 0.42
C THR A 248 -18.56 -6.03 1.11
N VAL A 249 -18.08 -6.05 2.35
CA VAL A 249 -18.00 -7.27 3.17
C VAL A 249 -19.40 -7.78 3.52
N ALA A 250 -20.30 -6.91 3.97
CA ALA A 250 -21.69 -7.26 4.27
C ALA A 250 -22.41 -7.84 3.05
N TRP A 251 -22.21 -7.24 1.88
CA TRP A 251 -22.79 -7.73 0.64
C TRP A 251 -22.21 -9.09 0.24
N ALA A 252 -20.89 -9.24 0.30
CA ALA A 252 -20.20 -10.45 -0.12
C ALA A 252 -20.49 -11.65 0.79
N LEU A 253 -20.54 -11.45 2.10
CA LEU A 253 -20.58 -12.53 3.10
C LEU A 253 -21.97 -12.77 3.68
N ALA A 254 -22.91 -11.83 3.50
CA ALA A 254 -24.27 -11.96 4.03
C ALA A 254 -25.38 -11.55 3.04
N GLY A 255 -25.04 -11.07 1.83
CA GLY A 255 -26.03 -10.53 0.89
C GLY A 255 -26.65 -9.21 1.36
N GLU A 256 -26.06 -8.56 2.36
CA GLU A 256 -26.56 -7.34 2.96
C GLU A 256 -26.05 -6.13 2.16
N PRO A 257 -26.92 -5.30 1.55
CA PRO A 257 -26.47 -4.18 0.73
C PRO A 257 -25.77 -3.09 1.54
N ARG A 258 -25.94 -3.09 2.87
CA ARG A 258 -25.34 -2.14 3.80
C ARG A 258 -24.80 -2.86 5.03
N GLY A 259 -23.66 -2.39 5.51
CA GLY A 259 -23.04 -2.82 6.76
C GLY A 259 -22.23 -1.69 7.37
N ASP A 260 -22.08 -1.71 8.69
CA ASP A 260 -21.18 -0.84 9.44
C ASP A 260 -19.91 -1.59 9.86
N ASP A 261 -18.99 -0.89 10.52
CA ASP A 261 -17.73 -1.49 10.99
C ASP A 261 -17.96 -2.68 11.92
N ALA A 262 -18.97 -2.63 12.79
CA ALA A 262 -19.28 -3.71 13.71
C ALA A 262 -19.75 -4.96 12.97
N ARG A 263 -20.64 -4.80 11.99
CA ARG A 263 -21.12 -5.90 11.14
C ARG A 263 -20.00 -6.47 10.28
N MET A 264 -19.17 -5.62 9.69
CA MET A 264 -17.99 -6.03 8.93
C MET A 264 -17.06 -6.90 9.79
N LEU A 265 -16.70 -6.44 10.99
CA LEU A 265 -15.82 -7.18 11.88
C LEU A 265 -16.45 -8.51 12.33
N ALA A 266 -17.74 -8.53 12.64
CA ALA A 266 -18.45 -9.76 13.00
C ALA A 266 -18.44 -10.80 11.85
N LEU A 267 -18.63 -10.36 10.60
CA LEU A 267 -18.57 -11.24 9.42
C LEU A 267 -17.15 -11.73 9.10
N LEU A 268 -16.14 -10.94 9.47
CA LEU A 268 -14.73 -11.29 9.26
C LEU A 268 -14.14 -12.15 10.39
N GLU A 269 -14.77 -12.21 11.56
CA GLU A 269 -14.23 -12.93 12.73
C GLU A 269 -13.86 -14.40 12.47
N PRO A 270 -14.61 -15.20 11.66
CA PRO A 270 -14.19 -16.55 11.31
C PRO A 270 -12.83 -16.64 10.60
N PHE A 271 -12.33 -15.53 10.06
CA PHE A 271 -11.05 -15.44 9.34
C PHE A 271 -9.98 -14.70 10.14
N ARG A 272 -10.09 -14.63 11.48
CA ARG A 272 -9.10 -13.97 12.34
C ARG A 272 -7.67 -14.45 12.02
N GLY A 273 -6.75 -13.49 11.87
CA GLY A 273 -5.40 -13.73 11.36
C GLY A 273 -5.27 -13.50 9.85
N HIS A 274 -6.39 -13.44 9.12
CA HIS A 274 -6.45 -13.23 7.67
C HIS A 274 -7.62 -12.32 7.24
N ARG A 275 -8.16 -11.49 8.15
CA ARG A 275 -9.33 -10.64 7.85
C ARG A 275 -9.05 -9.64 6.73
N GLY A 276 -7.89 -9.01 6.76
CA GLY A 276 -7.40 -8.14 5.68
C GLY A 276 -7.21 -8.87 4.35
N ARG A 277 -6.77 -10.14 4.38
CA ARG A 277 -6.68 -10.99 3.18
C ARG A 277 -8.04 -11.24 2.55
N VAL A 278 -9.09 -11.49 3.35
CA VAL A 278 -10.45 -11.63 2.82
C VAL A 278 -10.86 -10.35 2.10
N CYS A 279 -10.64 -9.18 2.69
CA CYS A 279 -10.89 -7.89 2.04
C CYS A 279 -10.12 -7.75 0.71
N LEU A 280 -8.84 -8.15 0.68
CA LEU A 280 -8.03 -8.14 -0.54
C LEU A 280 -8.58 -9.07 -1.63
N LEU A 281 -9.08 -10.26 -1.26
CA LEU A 281 -9.68 -11.19 -2.20
C LEU A 281 -10.99 -10.65 -2.79
N LEU A 282 -11.83 -10.02 -1.97
CA LEU A 282 -13.05 -9.35 -2.43
C LEU A 282 -12.71 -8.21 -3.41
N GLU A 283 -11.69 -7.42 -3.11
CA GLU A 283 -11.20 -6.35 -4.00
C GLU A 283 -10.67 -6.94 -5.32
N ALA A 284 -9.86 -8.00 -5.25
CA ALA A 284 -9.28 -8.66 -6.42
C ALA A 284 -10.34 -9.28 -7.33
N ALA A 285 -11.45 -9.74 -6.76
CA ALA A 285 -12.62 -10.25 -7.47
C ALA A 285 -13.53 -9.14 -8.04
N GLY A 286 -13.25 -7.87 -7.71
CA GLY A 286 -14.07 -6.73 -8.13
C GLY A 286 -15.46 -6.69 -7.49
N ILE A 287 -15.64 -7.35 -6.34
CA ILE A 287 -16.92 -7.40 -5.64
C ILE A 287 -17.24 -6.02 -5.07
N GLN A 288 -18.44 -5.52 -5.34
CA GLN A 288 -18.93 -4.24 -4.83
C GLN A 288 -20.38 -4.38 -4.40
N ALA A 289 -20.74 -3.73 -3.29
CA ALA A 289 -22.13 -3.58 -2.91
C ALA A 289 -22.90 -2.70 -3.93
N PRO A 290 -24.22 -2.93 -4.12
CA PRO A 290 -25.06 -2.08 -4.95
C PRO A 290 -24.97 -0.59 -4.55
N LYS A 291 -25.00 0.30 -5.55
CA LYS A 291 -24.89 1.76 -5.34
C LYS A 291 -26.26 2.40 -5.51
N TYR A 292 -26.69 3.15 -4.49
CA TYR A 292 -28.01 3.81 -4.46
C TYR A 292 -27.93 5.34 -4.47
N GLY A 293 -26.73 5.92 -4.58
CA GLY A 293 -26.52 7.37 -4.55
C GLY A 293 -25.54 7.84 -5.61
N PRO A 294 -25.55 9.15 -5.94
CA PRO A 294 -24.63 9.73 -6.91
C PRO A 294 -23.18 9.63 -6.43
N ARG A 295 -22.22 9.64 -7.37
CA ARG A 295 -20.79 9.68 -7.03
C ARG A 295 -20.49 10.97 -6.26
N ALA A 296 -19.63 10.86 -5.24
CA ALA A 296 -19.12 12.04 -4.53
C ALA A 296 -18.47 13.01 -5.53
N THR A 297 -18.80 14.30 -5.39
CA THR A 297 -18.21 15.35 -6.21
C THR A 297 -16.74 15.52 -5.85
N ILE A 298 -15.89 15.61 -6.89
CA ILE A 298 -14.48 15.94 -6.73
C ILE A 298 -14.40 17.39 -6.30
N ARG A 299 -13.81 17.66 -5.14
CA ARG A 299 -13.62 19.01 -4.62
C ARG A 299 -12.32 19.59 -5.18
N SER A 300 -12.28 20.90 -5.34
CA SER A 300 -11.07 21.64 -5.68
C SER A 300 -10.88 22.75 -4.66
N PHE A 301 -9.71 22.77 -4.03
CA PHE A 301 -9.30 23.82 -3.09
C PHE A 301 -8.21 24.72 -3.67
N ALA A 302 -7.79 24.46 -4.92
CA ALA A 302 -6.63 25.10 -5.56
C ALA A 302 -6.85 26.58 -5.95
N GLY A 303 -7.99 27.18 -5.59
CA GLY A 303 -8.39 28.53 -5.98
C GLY A 303 -8.71 29.48 -4.83
N TYR A 304 -8.36 29.13 -3.58
CA TYR A 304 -8.48 30.00 -2.41
C TYR A 304 -7.12 30.30 -1.79
#